data_AF-A0A1G4K627-F1
#
_entry.id   AF-A0A1G4K627-F1
#
_cell.length_a   1.000
_cell.length_b   1.000
_cell.length_c   1.000
_cell.angle_alpha   90.00
_cell.angle_beta   90.00
_cell.angle_gamma   90.00
#
_symmetry.space_group_name_H-M   'P 1'
#
loop_
_entity.id
_entity.type
_entity.pdbx_description
1 polymer ?
#
loop_
_entity_poly.entity_id
_entity_poly.type
_entity_poly.pdbx_seq_one_letter_code
_entity_poly.pdbx_strand_id
1 'polypeptide(L)'
;MLKVSRRGTRGVTSHCKKIFNDKRLQSSFVGRNEREDSFEPIVRGPIMTNAAELEHDFSRDELLLLEQGIKKSDELAAQFTNYRYKFKKLPTDYGSNQLLAIEPELQKNLESVVSTFKAPVKYAFGYGSGVFQQSGYSKSQDMPQIDIIFGVSHPDHFHSLNVRQNPHHYSSLRFFGSKFISQFQEVGAGVYFNPFVDINGQVVKYGVVSMDTLLKDLATWNSFYLAGRLQKPVKVLKNDLSVQYWNQLNLKAAATLAKHLIQKDSSKPLDEFEFYKKITALSYAGDVRYNLGAENPDKVKNIVEKNFVQFQDYYRPIYKDVIVNNSHYLPQGFTLENSIDLLEKRIFRNSTLQTVKGVFTAGITKSIRYAWAKRLKAMKRAK
;
A
#
# COMPACT_ATOMS: atom_id res chain seq x y z
N MET A 1 -48.56 -45.07 -18.57
CA MET A 1 -48.02 -45.68 -17.33
C MET A 1 -47.23 -44.60 -16.61
N LEU A 2 -47.44 -44.16 -15.38
CA LEU A 2 -48.24 -44.60 -14.23
C LEU A 2 -48.63 -43.35 -13.44
N LYS A 3 -49.90 -43.29 -13.03
CA LYS A 3 -50.48 -42.36 -12.04
C LYS A 3 -50.64 -43.16 -10.75
N VAL A 4 -50.09 -42.74 -9.61
CA VAL A 4 -50.72 -42.99 -8.28
C VAL A 4 -50.28 -41.89 -7.30
N SER A 5 -51.26 -41.23 -6.73
CA SER A 5 -51.22 -40.40 -5.52
C SER A 5 -51.59 -41.28 -4.32
N ARG A 6 -50.99 -41.05 -3.14
CA ARG A 6 -51.67 -41.19 -1.84
C ARG A 6 -50.93 -40.44 -0.73
N ARG A 7 -51.68 -39.53 -0.09
CA ARG A 7 -51.45 -38.95 1.26
C ARG A 7 -51.97 -39.91 2.34
N GLY A 8 -51.46 -39.75 3.57
CA GLY A 8 -52.07 -40.18 4.84
C GLY A 8 -50.99 -40.43 5.91
N THR A 9 -50.61 -39.45 6.75
CA THR A 9 -51.16 -39.03 8.06
C THR A 9 -50.91 -39.96 9.26
N ARG A 10 -50.35 -39.33 10.33
CA ARG A 10 -50.31 -39.62 11.80
C ARG A 10 -48.86 -39.37 12.28
N GLY A 11 -48.55 -38.33 13.06
CA GLY A 11 -49.00 -38.07 14.44
C GLY A 11 -48.25 -39.05 15.36
N VAL A 12 -47.36 -38.65 16.27
CA VAL A 12 -47.67 -38.00 17.56
C VAL A 12 -46.34 -37.62 18.29
N THR A 13 -46.35 -36.45 18.91
CA THR A 13 -45.63 -35.89 20.10
C THR A 13 -44.75 -36.83 20.95
N SER A 14 -43.77 -36.45 21.80
CA SER A 14 -43.33 -35.23 22.50
C SER A 14 -42.03 -35.61 23.26
N HIS A 15 -41.14 -34.65 23.58
CA HIS A 15 -40.84 -34.30 24.99
C HIS A 15 -39.73 -33.25 25.10
N CYS A 16 -40.14 -32.13 25.70
CA CYS A 16 -39.34 -31.05 26.23
C CYS A 16 -38.70 -31.49 27.57
N LYS A 17 -37.46 -31.06 27.86
CA LYS A 17 -37.01 -30.83 29.24
C LYS A 17 -35.87 -29.81 29.27
N LYS A 18 -36.24 -28.58 29.64
CA LYS A 18 -35.36 -27.60 30.29
C LYS A 18 -34.99 -28.13 31.69
N ILE A 19 -33.73 -27.97 32.09
CA ILE A 19 -33.34 -27.93 33.50
C ILE A 19 -32.49 -26.68 33.71
N PHE A 20 -33.04 -25.76 34.48
CA PHE A 20 -32.34 -24.73 35.24
C PHE A 20 -31.73 -25.40 36.49
N ASN A 21 -30.52 -25.03 36.88
CA ASN A 21 -30.22 -24.91 38.30
C ASN A 21 -29.14 -23.86 38.57
N ASP A 22 -29.33 -23.19 39.70
CA ASP A 22 -28.82 -21.89 40.09
C ASP A 22 -27.76 -22.06 41.22
N LYS A 23 -26.80 -21.13 41.28
CA LYS A 23 -25.93 -20.73 42.44
C LYS A 23 -24.94 -21.73 43.07
N ARG A 24 -23.65 -21.32 43.15
CA ARG A 24 -23.09 -20.63 44.34
C ARG A 24 -21.65 -20.13 44.12
N LEU A 25 -21.40 -18.90 44.61
CA LEU A 25 -20.09 -18.26 44.80
C LEU A 25 -19.22 -19.02 45.80
N GLN A 26 -17.89 -19.07 45.57
CA GLN A 26 -16.88 -18.83 46.62
C GLN A 26 -15.61 -18.21 46.01
N SER A 27 -15.20 -17.10 46.62
CA SER A 27 -13.93 -16.41 46.45
C SER A 27 -12.79 -17.15 47.15
N SER A 28 -11.57 -17.07 46.63
CA SER A 28 -10.38 -17.03 47.49
C SER A 28 -9.31 -16.13 46.87
N PHE A 29 -8.69 -15.36 47.75
CA PHE A 29 -7.76 -14.26 47.54
C PHE A 29 -6.32 -14.80 47.49
N VAL A 30 -5.50 -14.14 46.65
CA VAL A 30 -4.05 -13.84 46.80
C VAL A 30 -3.01 -14.97 46.74
N GLY A 31 -2.15 -14.80 45.73
CA GLY A 31 -0.72 -15.08 45.79
C GLY A 31 0.01 -14.14 44.84
N ARG A 32 0.55 -13.03 45.36
CA ARG A 32 1.53 -12.17 44.66
C ARG A 32 2.82 -12.96 44.50
N ASN A 33 3.41 -12.92 43.30
CA ASN A 33 4.85 -12.77 43.17
C ASN A 33 5.16 -11.90 41.94
N GLU A 34 6.07 -10.97 42.17
CA GLU A 34 6.43 -9.83 41.33
C GLU A 34 7.44 -10.20 40.22
N ARG A 35 7.37 -9.42 39.14
CA ARG A 35 8.42 -9.05 38.17
C ARG A 35 8.91 -10.08 37.14
N GLU A 36 8.43 -9.89 35.91
CA GLU A 36 9.24 -9.35 34.81
C GLU A 36 8.31 -8.68 33.78
N ASP A 37 8.39 -7.35 33.68
CA ASP A 37 7.52 -6.51 32.83
C ASP A 37 7.79 -6.76 31.34
N SER A 38 6.99 -7.64 30.73
CA SER A 38 6.79 -7.64 29.28
C SER A 38 5.78 -6.55 28.92
N PHE A 39 6.25 -5.46 28.32
CA PHE A 39 5.41 -4.44 27.69
C PHE A 39 4.56 -5.07 26.58
N GLU A 40 3.32 -5.43 26.88
CA GLU A 40 2.26 -5.60 25.89
C GLU A 40 1.63 -4.22 25.60
N PRO A 41 1.62 -3.72 24.35
CA PRO A 41 0.84 -2.53 24.03
C PRO A 41 -0.64 -2.93 23.95
N ILE A 42 -1.30 -2.95 25.09
CA ILE A 42 -2.75 -3.14 25.21
C ILE A 42 -3.41 -1.77 24.99
N VAL A 43 -3.84 -1.48 23.77
CA VAL A 43 -4.84 -0.42 23.53
C VAL A 43 -6.21 -1.03 23.84
N ARG A 44 -6.62 -1.00 25.11
CA ARG A 44 -8.03 -1.16 25.51
C ARG A 44 -8.67 0.23 25.54
N GLY A 45 -9.23 0.64 24.41
CA GLY A 45 -10.24 1.71 24.39
C GLY A 45 -11.60 1.16 24.86
N PRO A 46 -12.49 2.00 25.40
CA PRO A 46 -13.81 1.57 25.83
C PRO A 46 -14.61 1.03 24.64
N ILE A 47 -15.20 -0.15 24.84
CA ILE A 47 -16.15 -0.77 23.92
C ILE A 47 -17.46 0.01 24.03
N MET A 48 -17.79 0.84 23.03
CA MET A 48 -19.14 1.40 22.89
C MET A 48 -19.99 0.40 22.12
N THR A 49 -20.73 -0.44 22.83
CA THR A 49 -21.87 -1.19 22.29
C THR A 49 -23.13 -0.35 22.45
N ASN A 50 -23.92 -0.30 21.37
CA ASN A 50 -25.27 0.26 21.20
C ASN A 50 -25.34 1.71 20.68
N ALA A 51 -25.97 1.81 19.50
CA ALA A 51 -26.12 3.01 18.67
C ALA A 51 -27.42 3.80 18.98
N ALA A 52 -27.75 3.95 20.26
CA ALA A 52 -28.83 4.83 20.69
C ALA A 52 -28.32 5.57 21.93
N GLU A 53 -28.33 6.91 21.88
CA GLU A 53 -27.74 7.87 22.83
C GLU A 53 -26.28 8.24 22.54
N LEU A 54 -26.08 9.27 21.69
CA LEU A 54 -24.80 9.95 21.53
C LEU A 54 -25.05 11.44 21.19
N GLU A 55 -25.65 12.16 22.14
CA GLU A 55 -25.37 13.58 22.34
C GLU A 55 -24.53 13.67 23.61
N HIS A 56 -23.23 13.38 23.50
CA HIS A 56 -22.28 13.67 24.56
C HIS A 56 -21.35 14.77 24.05
N ASP A 57 -21.63 16.02 24.44
CA ASP A 57 -20.69 17.11 24.28
C ASP A 57 -19.49 16.81 25.18
N PHE A 58 -18.35 16.51 24.57
CA PHE A 58 -17.11 16.26 25.31
C PHE A 58 -16.68 17.55 26.01
N SER A 59 -16.27 17.46 27.28
CA SER A 59 -15.70 18.61 27.98
C SER A 59 -14.37 19.04 27.34
N ARG A 60 -14.00 20.32 27.44
CA ARG A 60 -12.73 20.83 26.89
C ARG A 60 -11.50 20.08 27.44
N ASP A 61 -11.54 19.64 28.69
CA ASP A 61 -10.45 18.92 29.32
C ASP A 61 -10.32 17.48 28.79
N GLU A 62 -11.43 16.80 28.51
CA GLU A 62 -11.42 15.50 27.84
C GLU A 62 -10.90 15.60 26.40
N LEU A 63 -11.27 16.64 25.67
CA LEU A 63 -10.75 16.90 24.32
C LEU A 63 -9.23 17.14 24.35
N LEU A 64 -8.73 17.89 25.34
CA LEU A 64 -7.30 18.12 25.55
C LEU A 64 -6.55 16.83 25.88
N LEU A 65 -7.11 15.97 26.75
CA LEU A 65 -6.51 14.68 27.09
C LEU A 65 -6.52 13.71 25.90
N LEU A 66 -7.57 13.72 25.09
CA LEU A 66 -7.66 12.98 23.83
C LEU A 66 -6.57 13.45 22.85
N GLU A 67 -6.42 14.76 22.66
CA GLU A 67 -5.39 15.33 21.79
C GLU A 67 -3.98 14.97 22.28
N GLN A 68 -3.72 15.07 23.58
CA GLN A 68 -2.45 14.65 24.19
C GLN A 68 -2.19 13.15 24.00
N GLY A 69 -3.23 12.31 24.13
CA GLY A 69 -3.13 10.87 23.86
C GLY A 69 -2.79 10.56 22.40
N ILE A 70 -3.42 11.25 21.45
CA ILE A 70 -3.14 11.12 20.01
C ILE A 70 -1.70 11.56 19.71
N LYS A 71 -1.27 12.72 20.21
CA LYS A 71 0.12 13.22 20.05
C LYS A 71 1.13 12.22 20.59
N LYS A 72 0.92 11.71 21.80
CA LYS A 72 1.81 10.69 22.41
C LYS A 72 1.84 9.40 21.60
N SER A 73 0.70 8.97 21.06
CA SER A 73 0.64 7.80 20.17
C SER A 73 1.38 8.04 18.86
N ASP A 74 1.26 9.22 18.25
CA ASP A 74 1.97 9.60 17.02
C ASP A 74 3.48 9.68 17.25
N GLU A 75 3.91 10.26 18.38
CA GLU A 75 5.32 10.31 18.81
C GLU A 75 5.89 8.90 19.04
N LEU A 76 5.15 8.03 19.73
CA LEU A 76 5.54 6.63 19.92
C LEU A 76 5.64 5.89 18.59
N ALA A 77 4.71 6.10 17.66
CA ALA A 77 4.77 5.53 16.32
C ALA A 77 5.97 6.05 15.52
N ALA A 78 6.35 7.31 15.67
CA ALA A 78 7.54 7.88 15.04
C ALA A 78 8.85 7.34 15.66
N GLN A 79 8.86 7.04 16.95
CA GLN A 79 9.98 6.40 17.65
C GLN A 79 10.00 4.87 17.49
N PHE A 80 8.94 4.27 16.95
CA PHE A 80 8.83 2.83 16.76
C PHE A 80 9.77 2.38 15.63
N THR A 81 10.99 2.04 15.98
CA THR A 81 12.04 1.65 15.02
C THR A 81 11.90 0.23 14.50
N ASN A 82 11.05 -0.61 15.11
CA ASN A 82 10.87 -2.00 14.70
C ASN A 82 9.81 -2.15 13.59
N TYR A 83 10.13 -1.66 12.40
CA TYR A 83 9.28 -1.85 11.21
C TYR A 83 9.12 -3.32 10.78
N ARG A 84 9.84 -4.26 11.41
CA ARG A 84 9.70 -5.72 11.21
C ARG A 84 8.66 -6.37 12.13
N TYR A 85 8.01 -5.59 12.99
CA TYR A 85 6.98 -6.12 13.89
C TYR A 85 5.86 -6.81 13.10
N LYS A 86 5.53 -8.04 13.49
CA LYS A 86 4.49 -8.86 12.84
C LYS A 86 3.17 -8.70 13.57
N PHE A 87 2.25 -7.98 12.95
CA PHE A 87 0.91 -7.82 13.48
C PHE A 87 0.10 -9.12 13.32
N LYS A 88 -0.53 -9.58 14.41
CA LYS A 88 -1.53 -10.66 14.37
C LYS A 88 -2.91 -10.14 13.97
N LYS A 89 -3.22 -8.90 14.36
CA LYS A 89 -4.47 -8.21 14.10
C LYS A 89 -4.21 -6.70 14.14
N LEU A 90 -4.92 -5.94 13.30
CA LEU A 90 -5.01 -4.48 13.38
C LEU A 90 -6.37 -4.09 13.99
N PRO A 91 -6.51 -2.87 14.54
CA PRO A 91 -7.82 -2.35 14.93
C PRO A 91 -8.80 -2.46 13.76
N THR A 92 -10.08 -2.59 14.09
CA THR A 92 -11.15 -2.66 13.09
C THR A 92 -11.06 -1.46 12.15
N ASP A 93 -11.18 -1.72 10.85
CA ASP A 93 -11.11 -0.73 9.76
C ASP A 93 -9.78 0.03 9.58
N TYR A 94 -8.77 -0.20 10.43
CA TYR A 94 -7.47 0.47 10.29
C TYR A 94 -6.85 0.15 8.92
N GLY A 95 -6.60 1.18 8.10
CA GLY A 95 -6.03 1.00 6.76
C GLY A 95 -6.97 0.36 5.74
N SER A 96 -8.27 0.23 6.04
CA SER A 96 -9.28 -0.28 5.10
C SER A 96 -9.43 0.60 3.85
N ASN A 97 -9.18 1.91 3.97
CA ASN A 97 -9.07 2.87 2.88
C ASN A 97 -8.05 2.46 1.80
N GLN A 98 -7.10 1.59 2.14
CA GLN A 98 -6.08 1.13 1.20
C GLN A 98 -6.57 -0.02 0.29
N LEU A 99 -7.68 -0.67 0.64
CA LEU A 99 -8.22 -1.83 -0.06
C LEU A 99 -9.24 -1.41 -1.13
N LEU A 100 -8.78 -0.62 -2.10
CA LEU A 100 -9.63 -0.04 -3.14
C LEU A 100 -10.32 -1.10 -4.01
N ALA A 101 -11.60 -0.90 -4.28
CA ALA A 101 -12.34 -1.69 -5.25
C ALA A 101 -11.98 -1.26 -6.68
N ILE A 102 -11.98 -2.23 -7.60
CA ILE A 102 -11.89 -2.00 -9.05
C ILE A 102 -12.93 -2.90 -9.73
N GLU A 103 -13.02 -2.77 -11.05
CA GLU A 103 -13.91 -3.59 -11.86
C GLU A 103 -13.65 -5.11 -11.62
N PRO A 104 -14.68 -5.93 -11.35
CA PRO A 104 -14.52 -7.32 -10.91
C PRO A 104 -13.76 -8.23 -11.90
N GLU A 105 -13.97 -8.06 -13.20
CA GLU A 105 -13.27 -8.84 -14.23
C GLU A 105 -11.77 -8.51 -14.24
N LEU A 106 -11.41 -7.23 -14.18
CA LEU A 106 -10.03 -6.78 -14.05
C LEU A 106 -9.39 -7.30 -12.76
N GLN A 107 -10.10 -7.27 -11.63
CA GLN A 107 -9.60 -7.84 -10.38
C GLN A 107 -9.29 -9.33 -10.52
N LYS A 108 -10.21 -10.12 -11.09
CA LYS A 108 -10.02 -11.55 -11.34
C LYS A 108 -8.82 -11.81 -12.26
N ASN A 109 -8.64 -10.99 -13.28
CA ASN A 109 -7.49 -11.09 -14.20
C ASN A 109 -6.16 -10.82 -13.48
N LEU A 110 -6.10 -9.78 -12.63
CA LEU A 110 -4.92 -9.46 -11.83
C LEU A 110 -4.61 -10.57 -10.81
N GLU A 111 -5.61 -11.09 -10.11
CA GLU A 111 -5.47 -12.19 -9.16
C GLU A 111 -4.99 -13.48 -9.87
N SER A 112 -5.51 -13.75 -11.07
CA SER A 112 -5.05 -14.85 -11.91
C SER A 112 -3.56 -14.73 -12.23
N VAL A 113 -3.08 -13.54 -12.64
CA VAL A 113 -1.65 -13.28 -12.88
C VAL A 113 -0.82 -13.60 -11.64
N VAL A 114 -1.22 -13.12 -10.46
CA VAL A 114 -0.50 -13.39 -9.20
C VAL A 114 -0.49 -14.88 -8.87
N SER A 115 -1.60 -15.59 -9.11
CA SER A 115 -1.73 -17.02 -8.81
C SER A 115 -0.81 -17.92 -9.64
N THR A 116 -0.34 -17.45 -10.80
CA THR A 116 0.56 -18.22 -11.67
C THR A 116 1.94 -18.44 -11.05
N PHE A 117 2.40 -17.58 -10.13
CA PHE A 117 3.72 -17.70 -9.52
C PHE A 117 3.72 -18.75 -8.40
N LYS A 118 4.52 -19.81 -8.56
CA LYS A 118 4.72 -20.84 -7.52
C LYS A 118 5.57 -20.33 -6.36
N ALA A 119 6.41 -19.33 -6.61
CA ALA A 119 7.25 -18.73 -5.60
C ALA A 119 6.38 -17.94 -4.58
N PRO A 120 6.66 -18.05 -3.27
CA PRO A 120 5.81 -17.46 -2.25
C PRO A 120 5.88 -15.93 -2.26
N VAL A 121 4.75 -15.28 -2.57
CA VAL A 121 4.54 -13.84 -2.43
C VAL A 121 3.86 -13.54 -1.10
N LYS A 122 4.35 -12.55 -0.34
CA LYS A 122 3.74 -12.12 0.93
C LYS A 122 2.78 -10.96 0.75
N TYR A 123 3.19 -9.97 -0.03
CA TYR A 123 2.41 -8.79 -0.36
C TYR A 123 2.43 -8.56 -1.87
N ALA A 124 1.32 -8.11 -2.45
CA ALA A 124 1.25 -7.77 -3.86
C ALA A 124 0.32 -6.60 -4.10
N PHE A 125 0.73 -5.67 -4.95
CA PHE A 125 -0.15 -4.61 -5.45
C PHE A 125 0.07 -4.35 -6.94
N GLY A 126 -1.03 -4.13 -7.65
CA GLY A 126 -1.07 -3.70 -9.03
C GLY A 126 -1.26 -2.19 -9.13
N TYR A 127 -0.67 -1.60 -10.16
CA TYR A 127 -0.74 -0.16 -10.35
C TYR A 127 -0.58 0.29 -11.80
N GLY A 128 -0.82 1.59 -12.02
CA GLY A 128 -0.62 2.22 -13.33
C GLY A 128 -1.87 2.18 -14.20
N SER A 129 -1.72 2.57 -15.46
CA SER A 129 -2.83 2.71 -16.40
C SER A 129 -3.55 1.42 -16.76
N GLY A 130 -2.92 0.26 -16.50
CA GLY A 130 -3.54 -1.05 -16.68
C GLY A 130 -4.41 -1.52 -15.50
N VAL A 131 -4.37 -0.82 -14.36
CA VAL A 131 -5.15 -1.16 -13.16
C VAL A 131 -6.25 -0.14 -12.88
N PHE A 132 -5.95 1.14 -13.11
CA PHE A 132 -6.95 2.21 -13.08
C PHE A 132 -7.04 2.78 -14.49
N GLN A 133 -8.17 2.49 -15.17
CA GLN A 133 -8.37 2.84 -16.57
C GLN A 133 -8.27 4.36 -16.76
N GLN A 134 -7.57 4.77 -17.81
CA GLN A 134 -7.51 6.17 -18.22
C GLN A 134 -8.62 6.44 -19.23
N SER A 135 -9.52 7.40 -18.96
CA SER A 135 -10.43 7.91 -19.98
C SER A 135 -9.63 8.48 -21.17
N GLY A 136 -10.05 8.14 -22.39
CA GLY A 136 -9.42 8.57 -23.65
C GLY A 136 -8.63 7.50 -24.40
N TYR A 137 -8.46 6.29 -23.86
CA TYR A 137 -8.14 5.14 -24.71
C TYR A 137 -9.43 4.74 -25.44
N SER A 138 -9.57 5.17 -26.69
CA SER A 138 -10.35 4.41 -27.67
C SER A 138 -9.95 2.94 -27.53
N LYS A 139 -10.83 1.99 -27.88
CA LYS A 139 -10.50 0.56 -28.04
C LYS A 139 -9.44 0.33 -29.13
N SER A 140 -8.30 1.02 -29.08
CA SER A 140 -7.09 0.72 -29.84
C SER A 140 -6.52 -0.56 -29.26
N GLN A 141 -6.25 -1.53 -30.13
CA GLN A 141 -6.00 -2.94 -29.87
C GLN A 141 -4.85 -3.32 -28.91
N ASP A 142 -4.18 -2.36 -28.26
CA ASP A 142 -3.09 -2.62 -27.34
C ASP A 142 -3.55 -2.47 -25.88
N MET A 143 -3.79 -3.60 -25.21
CA MET A 143 -4.03 -3.63 -23.76
C MET A 143 -2.87 -2.94 -23.02
N PRO A 144 -3.13 -1.96 -22.14
CA PRO A 144 -2.08 -1.26 -21.41
C PRO A 144 -1.29 -2.24 -20.53
N GLN A 145 0.04 -2.07 -20.48
CA GLN A 145 0.91 -2.86 -19.60
C GLN A 145 0.47 -2.71 -18.14
N ILE A 146 0.36 -3.83 -17.43
CA ILE A 146 0.07 -3.87 -16.00
C ILE A 146 1.39 -3.86 -15.23
N ASP A 147 1.57 -2.90 -14.33
CA ASP A 147 2.70 -2.88 -13.41
C ASP A 147 2.29 -3.52 -12.07
N ILE A 148 3.07 -4.50 -11.58
CA ILE A 148 2.84 -5.20 -10.31
C ILE A 148 4.10 -5.15 -9.46
N ILE A 149 3.97 -5.07 -8.14
CA ILE A 149 5.08 -5.28 -7.19
C ILE A 149 4.76 -6.47 -6.30
N PHE A 150 5.74 -7.36 -6.12
CA PHE A 150 5.74 -8.46 -5.18
C PHE A 150 6.68 -8.19 -4.01
N GLY A 151 6.12 -8.11 -2.81
CA GLY A 151 6.85 -8.18 -1.56
C GLY A 151 7.09 -9.63 -1.16
N VAL A 152 8.35 -10.03 -1.02
CA VAL A 152 8.77 -11.41 -0.73
C VAL A 152 9.67 -11.46 0.50
N SER A 153 9.63 -12.55 1.27
CA SER A 153 10.48 -12.68 2.46
C SER A 153 11.96 -12.83 2.09
N HIS A 154 12.26 -13.66 1.10
CA HIS A 154 13.63 -13.95 0.67
C HIS A 154 13.71 -13.84 -0.87
N PRO A 155 14.21 -12.72 -1.40
CA PRO A 155 14.31 -12.52 -2.86
C PRO A 155 15.14 -13.58 -3.58
N ASP A 156 16.23 -14.03 -2.96
CA ASP A 156 17.06 -15.15 -3.42
C ASP A 156 16.20 -16.40 -3.75
N HIS A 157 15.43 -16.87 -2.77
CA HIS A 157 14.63 -18.09 -2.90
C HIS A 157 13.51 -17.88 -3.92
N PHE A 158 12.89 -16.69 -3.90
CA PHE A 158 11.88 -16.32 -4.89
C PHE A 158 12.45 -16.40 -6.31
N HIS A 159 13.60 -15.78 -6.57
CA HIS A 159 14.23 -15.79 -7.87
C HIS A 159 14.67 -17.19 -8.29
N SER A 160 15.19 -18.01 -7.38
CA SER A 160 15.56 -19.40 -7.66
C SER A 160 14.35 -20.21 -8.17
N LEU A 161 13.21 -20.13 -7.48
CA LEU A 161 11.98 -20.82 -7.90
C LEU A 161 11.42 -20.22 -9.21
N ASN A 162 11.38 -18.90 -9.32
CA ASN A 162 10.79 -18.21 -10.47
C ASN A 162 11.66 -18.34 -11.73
N VAL A 163 12.98 -18.48 -11.63
CA VAL A 163 13.84 -18.81 -12.78
C VAL A 163 13.60 -20.24 -13.26
N ARG A 164 13.39 -21.19 -12.35
CA ARG A 164 13.06 -22.59 -12.71
C ARG A 164 11.69 -22.69 -13.37
N GLN A 165 10.70 -21.99 -12.83
CA GLN A 165 9.35 -21.98 -13.38
C GLN A 165 9.25 -21.18 -14.68
N ASN A 166 9.83 -19.97 -14.69
CA ASN A 166 9.64 -18.96 -15.72
C ASN A 166 10.98 -18.39 -16.23
N PRO A 167 11.85 -19.22 -16.83
CA PRO A 167 13.19 -18.81 -17.24
C PRO A 167 13.20 -17.70 -18.30
N HIS A 168 12.11 -17.57 -19.07
CA HIS A 168 11.96 -16.57 -20.14
C HIS A 168 11.57 -15.17 -19.63
N HIS A 169 11.18 -15.03 -18.35
CA HIS A 169 10.90 -13.73 -17.75
C HIS A 169 12.19 -12.89 -17.60
N TYR A 170 13.31 -13.55 -17.33
CA TYR A 170 14.60 -12.95 -17.03
C TYR A 170 15.43 -12.69 -18.30
N SER A 171 16.29 -11.68 -18.25
CA SER A 171 17.34 -11.46 -19.25
C SER A 171 18.50 -12.47 -19.07
N SER A 172 19.62 -12.26 -19.78
CA SER A 172 20.84 -13.08 -19.63
C SER A 172 21.36 -13.15 -18.19
N LEU A 173 20.91 -12.26 -17.31
CA LEU A 173 21.20 -12.29 -15.87
C LEU A 173 20.83 -13.61 -15.19
N ARG A 174 19.90 -14.39 -15.75
CA ARG A 174 19.54 -15.73 -15.25
C ARG A 174 20.73 -16.70 -15.17
N PHE A 175 21.74 -16.54 -16.02
CA PHE A 175 22.88 -17.46 -16.09
C PHE A 175 23.88 -17.27 -14.93
N PHE A 176 23.80 -16.17 -14.17
CA PHE A 176 24.64 -15.91 -13.01
C PHE A 176 24.04 -16.40 -11.67
N GLY A 177 22.85 -17.02 -11.72
CA GLY A 177 22.18 -17.61 -10.56
C GLY A 177 21.37 -16.63 -9.69
N SER A 178 20.54 -17.16 -8.80
CA SER A 178 19.60 -16.38 -7.97
C SER A 178 20.29 -15.47 -6.95
N LYS A 179 21.45 -15.89 -6.43
CA LYS A 179 22.25 -15.10 -5.47
C LYS A 179 22.79 -13.81 -6.10
N PHE A 180 23.23 -13.88 -7.35
CA PHE A 180 23.65 -12.68 -8.09
C PHE A 180 22.46 -11.76 -8.35
N ILE A 181 21.31 -12.31 -8.78
CA ILE A 181 20.10 -11.54 -9.03
C ILE A 181 19.61 -10.83 -7.76
N SER A 182 19.62 -11.50 -6.59
CA SER A 182 19.20 -10.89 -5.33
C SER A 182 20.19 -9.84 -4.83
N GLN A 183 21.50 -10.06 -4.95
CA GLN A 183 22.48 -9.01 -4.66
C GLN A 183 22.32 -7.80 -5.58
N PHE A 184 22.08 -8.04 -6.87
CA PHE A 184 21.81 -6.99 -7.84
C PHE A 184 20.46 -6.29 -7.57
N GLN A 185 19.47 -7.00 -7.03
CA GLN A 185 18.19 -6.44 -6.61
C GLN A 185 18.40 -5.34 -5.56
N GLU A 186 19.28 -5.52 -4.58
CA GLU A 186 19.52 -4.57 -3.49
C GLU A 186 20.09 -3.22 -3.96
N VAL A 187 20.60 -3.12 -5.20
CA VAL A 187 21.06 -1.86 -5.78
C VAL A 187 19.90 -0.88 -5.99
N GLY A 188 20.09 0.37 -5.58
CA GLY A 188 19.10 1.44 -5.73
C GLY A 188 17.94 1.28 -4.74
N ALA A 189 16.71 1.25 -5.25
CA ALA A 189 15.51 1.11 -4.40
C ALA A 189 15.21 -0.33 -3.96
N GLY A 190 16.12 -1.28 -4.18
CA GLY A 190 15.93 -2.68 -3.78
C GLY A 190 14.88 -3.45 -4.59
N VAL A 191 14.48 -2.94 -5.76
CA VAL A 191 13.47 -3.58 -6.64
C VAL A 191 14.13 -4.16 -7.89
N TYR A 192 13.82 -5.41 -8.23
CA TYR A 192 14.22 -6.06 -9.47
C TYR A 192 13.02 -6.21 -10.40
N PHE A 193 13.07 -5.62 -11.60
CA PHE A 193 11.96 -5.65 -12.56
C PHE A 193 12.17 -6.68 -13.67
N ASN A 194 11.12 -7.44 -13.97
CA ASN A 194 10.99 -8.21 -15.21
C ASN A 194 9.94 -7.52 -16.11
N PRO A 195 10.36 -6.79 -17.16
CA PRO A 195 9.46 -6.09 -18.06
C PRO A 195 8.99 -6.96 -19.24
N PHE A 196 7.82 -6.61 -19.78
CA PHE A 196 7.23 -7.20 -21.01
C PHE A 196 7.06 -8.72 -20.94
N VAL A 197 6.55 -9.20 -19.82
CA VAL A 197 6.25 -10.61 -19.62
C VAL A 197 4.80 -10.85 -20.04
N ASP A 198 4.56 -11.85 -20.87
CA ASP A 198 3.21 -12.28 -21.20
C ASP A 198 2.74 -13.33 -20.19
N ILE A 199 1.67 -13.03 -19.46
CA ILE A 199 1.03 -13.95 -18.52
C ILE A 199 -0.46 -13.96 -18.85
N ASN A 200 -0.97 -15.11 -19.31
CA ASN A 200 -2.37 -15.29 -19.70
C ASN A 200 -2.87 -14.27 -20.76
N GLY A 201 -2.01 -13.90 -21.72
CA GLY A 201 -2.35 -12.94 -22.78
C GLY A 201 -2.26 -11.47 -22.34
N GLN A 202 -1.80 -11.21 -21.12
CA GLN A 202 -1.62 -9.87 -20.57
C GLN A 202 -0.13 -9.53 -20.50
N VAL A 203 0.23 -8.36 -21.03
CA VAL A 203 1.59 -7.83 -20.89
C VAL A 203 1.75 -7.24 -19.49
N VAL A 204 2.57 -7.89 -18.68
CA VAL A 204 2.88 -7.57 -17.29
C VAL A 204 4.33 -7.09 -17.17
N LYS A 205 4.53 -6.11 -16.31
CA LYS A 205 5.83 -5.77 -15.74
C LYS A 205 5.74 -5.95 -14.24
N TYR A 206 6.47 -6.91 -13.69
CA TYR A 206 6.47 -7.14 -12.24
C TYR A 206 7.83 -6.82 -11.62
N GLY A 207 7.79 -6.17 -10.47
CA GLY A 207 8.95 -5.89 -9.62
C GLY A 207 8.96 -6.82 -8.41
N VAL A 208 10.13 -7.31 -8.01
CA VAL A 208 10.34 -8.09 -6.78
C VAL A 208 11.11 -7.23 -5.79
N VAL A 209 10.65 -7.21 -4.54
CA VAL A 209 11.30 -6.49 -3.43
C VAL A 209 11.22 -7.31 -2.16
N SER A 210 12.24 -7.21 -1.30
CA SER A 210 12.18 -7.81 0.03
C SER A 210 11.13 -7.11 0.90
N MET A 211 10.45 -7.86 1.77
CA MET A 211 9.54 -7.27 2.77
C MET A 211 10.27 -6.28 3.67
N ASP A 212 11.55 -6.54 3.96
CA ASP A 212 12.39 -5.67 4.76
C ASP A 212 12.57 -4.28 4.12
N THR A 213 12.97 -4.25 2.85
CA THR A 213 13.17 -3.01 2.10
C THR A 213 11.85 -2.26 1.94
N LEU A 214 10.75 -2.96 1.66
CA LEU A 214 9.42 -2.34 1.55
C LEU A 214 8.98 -1.68 2.87
N LEU A 215 9.04 -2.41 3.99
CA LEU A 215 8.62 -1.90 5.30
C LEU A 215 9.53 -0.76 5.78
N LYS A 216 10.84 -0.89 5.58
CA LYS A 216 11.81 0.16 5.89
C LYS A 216 11.52 1.43 5.09
N ASP A 217 11.25 1.31 3.80
CA ASP A 217 10.96 2.47 2.96
C ASP A 217 9.67 3.17 3.39
N LEU A 218 8.62 2.43 3.72
CA LEU A 218 7.35 2.97 4.24
C LEU A 218 7.52 3.66 5.60
N ALA A 219 8.26 3.06 6.52
CA ALA A 219 8.42 3.56 7.88
C ALA A 219 9.37 4.75 7.99
N THR A 220 10.40 4.82 7.14
CA THR A 220 11.53 5.76 7.31
C THR A 220 11.82 6.64 6.09
N TRP A 221 11.07 6.46 5.00
CA TRP A 221 11.30 7.11 3.72
C TRP A 221 12.73 6.93 3.17
N ASN A 222 13.35 5.78 3.44
CA ASN A 222 14.78 5.50 3.17
C ASN A 222 15.23 5.82 1.73
N SER A 223 14.50 5.30 0.75
CA SER A 223 14.67 5.60 -0.68
C SER A 223 13.55 6.48 -1.23
N PHE A 224 12.38 6.44 -0.56
CA PHE A 224 11.12 7.06 -0.96
C PHE A 224 10.54 6.55 -2.28
N TYR A 225 11.09 5.46 -2.84
CA TYR A 225 10.64 4.89 -4.10
C TYR A 225 9.31 4.13 -3.95
N LEU A 226 9.22 3.23 -2.97
CA LEU A 226 8.02 2.44 -2.69
C LEU A 226 7.05 3.25 -1.84
N ALA A 227 7.55 3.99 -0.85
CA ALA A 227 6.73 4.89 -0.03
C ALA A 227 6.01 5.93 -0.90
N GLY A 228 6.75 6.63 -1.76
CA GLY A 228 6.17 7.56 -2.71
C GLY A 228 5.21 6.89 -3.68
N ARG A 229 5.42 5.62 -4.07
CA ARG A 229 4.46 4.89 -4.92
C ARG A 229 3.16 4.58 -4.19
N LEU A 230 3.24 4.13 -2.94
CA LEU A 230 2.10 3.73 -2.11
C LEU A 230 1.36 4.91 -1.48
N GLN A 231 1.87 6.15 -1.63
CA GLN A 231 1.10 7.38 -1.36
C GLN A 231 0.03 7.67 -2.43
N LYS A 232 0.06 6.97 -3.56
CA LYS A 232 -0.92 7.11 -4.64
C LYS A 232 -1.76 5.84 -4.71
N PRO A 233 -3.03 5.90 -5.16
CA PRO A 233 -3.89 4.74 -5.29
C PRO A 233 -3.21 3.55 -5.98
N VAL A 234 -3.39 2.37 -5.36
CA VAL A 234 -2.94 1.06 -5.84
C VAL A 234 -4.04 0.03 -5.59
N LYS A 235 -4.07 -1.04 -6.38
CA LYS A 235 -4.91 -2.21 -6.06
C LYS A 235 -4.10 -3.21 -5.28
N VAL A 236 -4.41 -3.42 -4.01
CA VAL A 236 -3.84 -4.52 -3.22
C VAL A 236 -4.42 -5.84 -3.73
N LEU A 237 -3.54 -6.73 -4.19
CA LEU A 237 -3.86 -8.07 -4.73
C LEU A 237 -3.58 -9.17 -3.70
N LYS A 238 -2.62 -8.92 -2.81
CA LYS A 238 -2.34 -9.77 -1.66
C LYS A 238 -1.87 -8.90 -0.50
N ASN A 239 -2.53 -9.01 0.64
CA ASN A 239 -2.31 -8.10 1.77
C ASN A 239 -1.33 -8.65 2.81
N ASP A 240 -0.67 -7.73 3.53
CA ASP A 240 0.15 -7.98 4.72
C ASP A 240 -0.14 -6.88 5.73
N LEU A 241 -0.45 -7.25 6.98
CA LEU A 241 -0.88 -6.31 8.01
C LEU A 241 0.21 -5.29 8.38
N SER A 242 1.48 -5.67 8.29
CA SER A 242 2.59 -4.76 8.58
C SER A 242 2.71 -3.70 7.49
N VAL A 243 2.52 -4.08 6.23
CA VAL A 243 2.49 -3.13 5.11
C VAL A 243 1.29 -2.20 5.22
N GLN A 244 0.11 -2.74 5.53
CA GLN A 244 -1.10 -1.95 5.75
C GLN A 244 -0.91 -0.93 6.89
N TYR A 245 -0.29 -1.34 8.00
CA TYR A 245 0.03 -0.47 9.13
C TYR A 245 0.95 0.69 8.71
N TRP A 246 2.14 0.36 8.21
CA TRP A 246 3.14 1.37 7.86
C TRP A 246 2.71 2.25 6.71
N ASN A 247 1.93 1.72 5.77
CA ASN A 247 1.43 2.54 4.69
C ASN A 247 0.39 3.55 5.18
N GLN A 248 -0.41 3.25 6.20
CA GLN A 248 -1.34 4.24 6.76
C GLN A 248 -0.59 5.45 7.34
N LEU A 249 0.50 5.19 8.06
CA LEU A 249 1.39 6.23 8.57
C LEU A 249 2.10 7.00 7.44
N ASN A 250 2.52 6.30 6.39
CA ASN A 250 3.07 6.91 5.18
C ASN A 250 2.07 7.86 4.49
N LEU A 251 0.77 7.51 4.42
CA LEU A 251 -0.29 8.40 3.92
C LEU A 251 -0.46 9.63 4.82
N LYS A 252 -0.50 9.44 6.14
CA LYS A 252 -0.60 10.54 7.11
C LYS A 252 0.58 11.51 7.00
N ALA A 253 1.79 11.00 6.80
CA ALA A 253 2.99 11.82 6.60
C ALA A 253 2.95 12.61 5.28
N ALA A 254 2.53 11.99 4.18
CA ALA A 254 2.38 12.69 2.91
C ALA A 254 1.31 13.80 2.99
N ALA A 255 0.18 13.52 3.64
CA ALA A 255 -0.88 14.50 3.89
C ALA A 255 -0.39 15.67 4.76
N THR A 256 0.39 15.37 5.81
CA THR A 256 0.98 16.37 6.71
C THR A 256 1.86 17.36 5.93
N LEU A 257 2.75 16.84 5.07
CA LEU A 257 3.59 17.69 4.23
C LEU A 257 2.77 18.48 3.19
N ALA A 258 1.84 17.83 2.49
CA ALA A 258 1.05 18.49 1.48
C ALA A 258 0.23 19.66 2.05
N LYS A 259 -0.38 19.47 3.23
CA LYS A 259 -1.07 20.53 3.97
C LYS A 259 -0.14 21.70 4.28
N HIS A 260 1.03 21.43 4.85
CA HIS A 260 2.01 22.47 5.19
C HIS A 260 2.46 23.26 3.97
N LEU A 261 2.76 22.58 2.85
CA LEU A 261 3.17 23.24 1.60
C LEU A 261 2.07 24.16 1.04
N ILE A 262 0.81 23.74 1.11
CA ILE A 262 -0.32 24.56 0.62
C ILE A 262 -0.49 25.80 1.52
N GLN A 263 -0.44 25.62 2.83
CA GLN A 263 -0.61 26.71 3.79
C GLN A 263 0.55 27.73 3.74
N LYS A 264 1.77 27.28 3.40
CA LYS A 264 2.92 28.15 3.20
C LYS A 264 2.79 29.00 1.93
N ASP A 265 2.27 28.41 0.85
CA ASP A 265 2.12 29.07 -0.46
C ASP A 265 0.89 29.99 -0.52
N SER A 266 -0.15 29.73 0.27
CA SER A 266 -1.40 30.49 0.23
C SER A 266 -2.21 30.43 1.53
N SER A 267 -2.83 31.53 1.90
CA SER A 267 -3.84 31.62 2.96
C SER A 267 -5.25 31.21 2.51
N LYS A 268 -5.39 30.64 1.31
CA LYS A 268 -6.68 30.16 0.77
C LYS A 268 -7.15 28.89 1.47
N PRO A 269 -8.48 28.62 1.44
CA PRO A 269 -9.03 27.33 1.84
C PRO A 269 -8.34 26.19 1.08
N LEU A 270 -8.17 25.04 1.74
CA LEU A 270 -7.53 23.88 1.16
C LEU A 270 -8.40 23.32 0.02
N ASP A 271 -7.88 23.40 -1.20
CA ASP A 271 -8.46 22.73 -2.37
C ASP A 271 -8.00 21.27 -2.40
N GLU A 272 -8.97 20.36 -2.49
CA GLU A 272 -8.72 18.91 -2.47
C GLU A 272 -7.92 18.45 -3.70
N PHE A 273 -8.15 19.07 -4.86
CA PHE A 273 -7.41 18.75 -6.07
C PHE A 273 -5.93 19.16 -5.96
N GLU A 274 -5.64 20.39 -5.51
CA GLU A 274 -4.27 20.81 -5.20
C GLU A 274 -3.62 19.97 -4.08
N PHE A 275 -4.39 19.54 -3.08
CA PHE A 275 -3.90 18.64 -2.04
C PHE A 275 -3.37 17.31 -2.60
N TYR A 276 -4.15 16.63 -3.44
CA TYR A 276 -3.70 15.40 -4.07
C TYR A 276 -2.57 15.62 -5.08
N LYS A 277 -2.50 16.78 -5.74
CA LYS A 277 -1.36 17.17 -6.58
C LYS A 277 -0.08 17.33 -5.76
N LYS A 278 -0.13 18.01 -4.62
CA LYS A 278 1.04 18.19 -3.74
C LYS A 278 1.53 16.85 -3.19
N ILE A 279 0.62 15.97 -2.74
CA ILE A 279 0.96 14.58 -2.35
C ILE A 279 1.65 13.85 -3.50
N THR A 280 1.07 13.88 -4.69
CA THR A 280 1.60 13.17 -5.86
C THR A 280 2.98 13.71 -6.25
N ALA A 281 3.19 15.02 -6.16
CA ALA A 281 4.43 15.70 -6.50
C ALA A 281 5.61 15.34 -5.59
N LEU A 282 5.37 14.96 -4.32
CA LEU A 282 6.44 14.54 -3.40
C LEU A 282 7.31 13.44 -4.01
N SER A 283 6.69 12.47 -4.69
CA SER A 283 7.40 11.34 -5.30
C SER A 283 8.19 11.67 -6.58
N TYR A 284 8.07 12.91 -7.07
CA TYR A 284 8.81 13.42 -8.23
C TYR A 284 9.83 14.50 -7.84
N ALA A 285 9.84 14.95 -6.58
CA ALA A 285 10.81 15.90 -6.07
C ALA A 285 12.23 15.34 -6.23
N GLY A 286 13.03 15.91 -7.13
CA GLY A 286 14.38 15.40 -7.42
C GLY A 286 14.45 14.13 -8.28
N ASP A 287 13.35 13.63 -8.88
CA ASP A 287 13.44 12.52 -9.86
C ASP A 287 14.13 13.03 -11.13
N VAL A 288 15.34 12.53 -11.38
CA VAL A 288 16.17 12.90 -12.55
C VAL A 288 15.42 12.72 -13.87
N ARG A 289 14.54 11.72 -13.99
CA ARG A 289 13.80 11.48 -15.24
C ARG A 289 12.72 12.53 -15.47
N TYR A 290 12.12 13.03 -14.39
CA TYR A 290 11.15 14.11 -14.44
C TYR A 290 11.86 15.44 -14.73
N ASN A 291 12.97 15.71 -14.03
CA ASN A 291 13.76 16.94 -14.17
C ASN A 291 14.45 17.08 -15.54
N LEU A 292 14.87 15.98 -16.17
CA LEU A 292 15.47 15.98 -17.51
C LEU A 292 14.41 15.99 -18.64
N GLY A 293 13.12 16.17 -18.33
CA GLY A 293 12.06 16.22 -19.34
C GLY A 293 11.76 14.88 -20.04
N ALA A 294 12.26 13.76 -19.49
CA ALA A 294 11.96 12.43 -20.01
C ALA A 294 10.56 11.93 -19.59
N GLU A 295 9.83 12.71 -18.79
CA GLU A 295 8.45 12.49 -18.40
C GLU A 295 7.57 13.69 -18.77
N ASN A 296 6.25 13.46 -18.92
CA ASN A 296 5.29 14.52 -19.21
C ASN A 296 5.25 15.55 -18.05
N PRO A 297 5.41 16.87 -18.29
CA PRO A 297 5.29 17.88 -17.24
C PRO A 297 3.94 17.81 -16.51
N ASP A 298 2.84 17.55 -17.23
CA ASP A 298 1.50 17.41 -16.66
C ASP A 298 1.24 16.05 -16.00
N LYS A 299 2.26 15.19 -15.84
CA LYS A 299 2.06 13.83 -15.32
C LYS A 299 1.41 13.82 -13.95
N VAL A 300 1.78 14.74 -13.05
CA VAL A 300 1.18 14.88 -11.72
C VAL A 300 -0.30 15.20 -11.82
N LYS A 301 -0.66 16.25 -12.55
CA LYS A 301 -2.05 16.66 -12.79
C LYS A 301 -2.87 15.50 -13.39
N ASN A 302 -2.35 14.88 -14.45
CA ASN A 302 -3.00 13.77 -15.15
C ASN A 302 -3.23 12.54 -14.25
N ILE A 303 -2.34 12.28 -13.28
CA ILE A 303 -2.52 11.17 -12.33
C ILE A 303 -3.69 11.48 -11.40
N VAL A 304 -3.72 12.68 -10.83
CA VAL A 304 -4.75 13.08 -9.86
C VAL A 304 -6.12 13.17 -10.53
N GLU A 305 -6.21 13.89 -11.64
CA GLU A 305 -7.46 14.09 -12.38
C GLU A 305 -8.14 12.78 -12.76
N LYS A 306 -7.34 11.79 -13.22
CA LYS A 306 -7.88 10.50 -13.65
C LYS A 306 -8.23 9.55 -12.51
N ASN A 307 -7.66 9.76 -11.32
CA ASN A 307 -7.86 8.88 -10.17
C ASN A 307 -8.49 9.62 -8.99
N PHE A 308 -9.17 10.75 -9.25
CA PHE A 308 -9.58 11.68 -8.20
C PHE A 308 -10.46 10.99 -7.14
N VAL A 309 -11.48 10.24 -7.57
CA VAL A 309 -12.34 9.45 -6.68
C VAL A 309 -11.53 8.43 -5.87
N GLN A 310 -10.57 7.75 -6.49
CA GLN A 310 -9.71 6.81 -5.77
C GLN A 310 -8.81 7.53 -4.75
N PHE A 311 -8.31 8.74 -5.05
CA PHE A 311 -7.61 9.54 -4.06
C PHE A 311 -8.52 9.93 -2.89
N GLN A 312 -9.76 10.33 -3.16
CA GLN A 312 -10.76 10.62 -2.12
C GLN A 312 -10.98 9.41 -1.20
N ASP A 313 -11.18 8.22 -1.77
CA ASP A 313 -11.34 6.99 -0.99
C ASP A 313 -10.07 6.64 -0.20
N TYR A 314 -8.92 6.75 -0.85
CA TYR A 314 -7.62 6.37 -0.27
C TYR A 314 -7.21 7.28 0.89
N TYR A 315 -7.56 8.57 0.83
CA TYR A 315 -7.23 9.55 1.85
C TYR A 315 -8.36 9.89 2.80
N ARG A 316 -9.60 9.41 2.61
CA ARG A 316 -10.77 9.78 3.43
C ARG A 316 -10.52 9.81 4.94
N PRO A 317 -10.01 8.74 5.61
CA PRO A 317 -9.73 8.80 7.04
C PRO A 317 -8.56 9.74 7.36
N ILE A 318 -7.55 9.79 6.50
CA ILE A 318 -6.36 10.63 6.69
C ILE A 318 -6.70 12.11 6.57
N TYR A 319 -7.62 12.47 5.68
CA TYR A 319 -8.10 13.83 5.49
C TYR A 319 -8.79 14.31 6.76
N LYS A 320 -9.65 13.47 7.35
CA LYS A 320 -10.28 13.75 8.66
C LYS A 320 -9.21 13.98 9.74
N ASP A 321 -8.21 13.11 9.83
CA ASP A 321 -7.18 13.24 10.86
C ASP A 321 -6.27 14.47 10.69
N VAL A 322 -5.75 14.69 9.48
CA VAL A 322 -4.70 15.70 9.23
C VAL A 322 -5.30 17.08 8.93
N ILE A 323 -6.38 17.13 8.15
CA ILE A 323 -6.99 18.39 7.73
C ILE A 323 -8.00 18.88 8.75
N VAL A 324 -8.93 18.02 9.19
CA VAL A 324 -10.00 18.42 10.12
C VAL A 324 -9.49 18.45 11.57
N ASN A 325 -8.83 17.38 12.02
CA ASN A 325 -8.38 17.27 13.42
C ASN A 325 -6.98 17.86 13.66
N ASN A 326 -6.35 18.48 12.65
CA ASN A 326 -5.01 19.05 12.77
C ASN A 326 -3.95 18.09 13.36
N SER A 327 -4.08 16.78 13.11
CA SER A 327 -3.04 15.82 13.49
C SER A 327 -1.85 15.94 12.55
N HIS A 328 -0.64 15.74 13.07
CA HIS A 328 0.60 15.81 12.29
C HIS A 328 1.43 14.57 12.59
N TYR A 329 1.97 13.95 11.54
CA TYR A 329 2.88 12.83 11.67
C TYR A 329 3.97 12.92 10.61
N LEU A 330 5.22 12.69 10.99
CA LEU A 330 6.35 12.55 10.07
C LEU A 330 7.27 11.41 10.56
N PRO A 331 7.94 10.69 9.64
CA PRO A 331 8.94 9.70 10.02
C PRO A 331 10.10 10.30 10.81
N GLN A 332 10.79 9.48 11.61
CA GLN A 332 11.95 9.91 12.38
C GLN A 332 12.99 10.64 11.51
N GLY A 333 13.43 11.81 11.97
CA GLY A 333 14.40 12.66 11.28
C GLY A 333 13.81 13.62 10.24
N PHE A 334 12.50 13.51 9.94
CA PHE A 334 11.78 14.45 9.09
C PHE A 334 11.05 15.50 9.93
N THR A 335 11.14 16.74 9.48
CA THR A 335 10.47 17.93 10.02
C THR A 335 9.81 18.67 8.86
N LEU A 336 8.88 19.59 9.12
CA LEU A 336 8.21 20.32 8.05
C LEU A 336 9.21 21.15 7.21
N GLU A 337 10.30 21.57 7.84
CA GLU A 337 11.34 22.43 7.27
C GLU A 337 12.35 21.65 6.42
N ASN A 338 12.78 20.47 6.89
CA ASN A 338 13.85 19.71 6.22
C ASN A 338 13.32 18.64 5.24
N SER A 339 12.02 18.34 5.25
CA SER A 339 11.50 17.15 4.57
C SER A 339 11.72 17.19 3.06
N ILE A 340 11.48 18.32 2.42
CA ILE A 340 11.60 18.45 0.96
C ILE A 340 13.05 18.25 0.53
N ASP A 341 14.00 18.93 1.16
CA ASP A 341 15.43 18.79 0.87
C ASP A 341 15.93 17.35 1.07
N LEU A 342 15.46 16.67 2.13
CA LEU A 342 15.81 15.27 2.38
C LEU A 342 15.22 14.35 1.31
N LEU A 343 13.96 14.57 0.92
CA LEU A 343 13.30 13.79 -0.13
C LEU A 343 14.01 13.99 -1.47
N GLU A 344 14.32 15.21 -1.87
CA GLU A 344 15.03 15.48 -3.13
C GLU A 344 16.38 14.77 -3.19
N LYS A 345 17.19 14.88 -2.14
CA LYS A 345 18.50 14.20 -2.05
C LYS A 345 18.35 12.68 -2.16
N ARG A 346 17.36 12.11 -1.45
CA ARG A 346 17.12 10.65 -1.45
C ARG A 346 16.61 10.19 -2.81
N ILE A 347 15.64 10.88 -3.39
CA ILE A 347 15.05 10.54 -4.68
C ILE A 347 16.09 10.67 -5.79
N PHE A 348 16.85 11.76 -5.84
CA PHE A 348 17.90 11.98 -6.84
C PHE A 348 18.95 10.86 -6.85
N ARG A 349 19.48 10.49 -5.66
CA ARG A 349 20.46 9.41 -5.52
C ARG A 349 19.89 8.09 -6.03
N ASN A 350 18.66 7.76 -5.63
CA ASN A 350 18.04 6.48 -5.99
C ASN A 350 17.56 6.43 -7.44
N SER A 351 17.00 7.52 -8.00
CA SER A 351 16.57 7.57 -9.40
C SER A 351 17.76 7.44 -10.36
N THR A 352 18.91 8.00 -9.98
CA THR A 352 20.16 7.88 -10.73
C THR A 352 20.63 6.42 -10.76
N LEU A 353 20.75 5.79 -9.59
CA LEU A 353 21.12 4.37 -9.48
C LEU A 353 20.13 3.46 -10.23
N GLN A 354 18.83 3.75 -10.14
CA GLN A 354 17.80 2.97 -10.84
C GLN A 354 17.82 3.16 -12.36
N THR A 355 18.16 4.35 -12.85
CA THR A 355 18.31 4.59 -14.29
C THR A 355 19.49 3.78 -14.83
N VAL A 356 20.63 3.80 -14.13
CA VAL A 356 21.79 2.96 -14.47
C VAL A 356 21.43 1.47 -14.43
N LYS A 357 20.78 1.02 -13.35
CA LYS A 357 20.33 -0.37 -13.19
C LYS A 357 19.36 -0.82 -14.29
N GLY A 358 18.44 0.06 -14.71
CA GLY A 358 17.47 -0.20 -15.77
C GLY A 358 18.13 -0.62 -17.09
N VAL A 359 19.25 0.02 -17.44
CA VAL A 359 20.05 -0.30 -18.63
C VAL A 359 20.61 -1.73 -18.56
N PHE A 360 21.09 -2.15 -17.40
CA PHE A 360 21.68 -3.50 -17.21
C PHE A 360 20.63 -4.61 -17.11
N THR A 361 19.49 -4.36 -16.44
CA THR A 361 18.46 -5.37 -16.17
C THR A 361 17.64 -5.78 -17.38
N ALA A 362 17.19 -4.83 -18.18
CA ALA A 362 16.36 -5.12 -19.34
C ALA A 362 17.18 -5.81 -20.46
N GLY A 363 18.51 -5.76 -20.41
CA GLY A 363 19.37 -6.16 -21.52
C GLY A 363 19.24 -5.17 -22.69
N ILE A 364 20.23 -5.15 -23.59
CA ILE A 364 20.29 -4.16 -24.69
C ILE A 364 18.98 -4.17 -25.51
N THR A 365 18.42 -5.35 -25.82
CA THR A 365 17.23 -5.50 -26.66
C THR A 365 15.92 -5.02 -26.02
N LYS A 366 15.60 -5.40 -24.77
CA LYS A 366 14.36 -4.92 -24.11
C LYS A 366 14.48 -3.47 -23.65
N SER A 367 15.70 -2.97 -23.35
CA SER A 367 15.94 -1.56 -23.04
C SER A 367 15.64 -0.66 -24.23
N ILE A 368 16.09 -1.05 -25.42
CA ILE A 368 15.79 -0.36 -26.68
C ILE A 368 14.28 -0.37 -26.92
N ARG A 369 13.60 -1.50 -26.75
CA ARG A 369 12.14 -1.60 -26.90
C ARG A 369 11.38 -0.72 -25.89
N TYR A 370 11.85 -0.62 -24.64
CA TYR A 370 11.27 0.25 -23.62
C TYR A 370 11.44 1.75 -23.95
N ALA A 371 12.66 2.15 -24.34
CA ALA A 371 12.95 3.52 -24.76
C ALA A 371 12.14 3.92 -26.02
N TRP A 372 12.02 3.01 -26.99
CA TRP A 372 11.19 3.18 -28.18
C TRP A 372 9.71 3.32 -27.85
N ALA A 373 9.15 2.46 -26.98
CA ALA A 373 7.76 2.55 -26.57
C ALA A 373 7.45 3.90 -25.86
N LYS A 374 8.40 4.43 -25.06
CA LYS A 374 8.28 5.76 -24.47
C LYS A 374 8.34 6.88 -25.52
N ARG A 375 9.29 6.84 -26.46
CA ARG A 375 9.40 7.83 -27.55
C ARG A 375 8.15 7.82 -28.44
N LEU A 376 7.62 6.65 -28.80
CA LEU A 376 6.38 6.52 -29.58
C LEU A 376 5.17 7.13 -28.84
N LYS A 377 5.05 6.91 -27.53
CA LYS A 377 4.01 7.54 -26.71
C LYS A 377 4.17 9.07 -26.63
N ALA A 378 5.39 9.58 -26.57
CA ALA A 378 5.65 11.02 -26.59
C ALA A 378 5.28 11.63 -27.95
N MET A 379 5.64 10.99 -29.07
CA MET A 379 5.32 11.46 -30.42
C MET A 379 3.81 11.43 -30.72
N LYS A 380 3.07 10.41 -30.25
CA LYS A 380 1.60 10.36 -30.39
C LYS A 380 0.85 11.45 -29.62
N ARG A 381 1.50 12.12 -28.66
CA ARG A 381 0.91 13.21 -27.85
C ARG A 381 1.27 14.61 -28.36
N ALA A 382 2.24 14.72 -29.25
CA ALA A 382 2.69 15.98 -29.85
C ALA A 382 1.98 16.27 -31.20
N LYS A 383 1.22 15.30 -31.71
CA LYS A 383 0.16 15.49 -32.72
C LYS A 383 -1.16 15.61 -31.99
#